data_AF-A0A957C499-F1
#
_entry.id   AF-A0A957C499-F1
#
_cell.length_a   1.000
_cell.length_b   1.000
_cell.length_c   1.000
_cell.angle_alpha   90.00
_cell.angle_beta   90.00
_cell.angle_gamma   90.00
#
_symmetry.space_group_name_H-M   'P 1'
#
loop_
_entity.id
_entity.type
_entity.pdbx_description
1 polymer ?
#
loop_
_entity_poly.entity_id
_entity_poly.type
_entity_poly.pdbx_seq_one_letter_code
_entity_poly.pdbx_strand_id
1 'polypeptide(L)'
;MGKSQEMDVIEEIFAEYRRMRQHGLDANQALRALRTYVEPLDTLRREELARRLRVWEQSDHRETNTAAPEPKPVEPLKQSSFPKLKPQESAEVWVECEHCKRKNRQGEIFCFACGQLLNIQQGGSTRHFASAGEELFNQEYYGIDSVVIFSVQGNKPGRFEIRPQLRQNEMVLGRSAKNVAVRPEIDLAEVGGAEKGVSRLHAALSYDSTGEMIHIYDLGSANGTFLNGQRLHPT
;
A
#
# COMPACT_ATOMS: atom_id res chain seq x y z
N MET A 1 16.62 36.82 -8.70
CA MET A 1 17.58 35.91 -8.05
C MET A 1 17.08 34.46 -7.82
N GLY A 2 15.84 34.07 -8.17
CA GLY A 2 15.30 32.73 -7.78
C GLY A 2 15.69 31.51 -8.63
N LYS A 3 16.03 31.67 -9.92
CA LYS A 3 16.25 30.51 -10.83
C LYS A 3 17.51 29.68 -10.52
N SER A 4 18.52 30.26 -9.85
CA SER A 4 19.79 29.56 -9.58
C SER A 4 19.75 28.65 -8.37
N GLN A 5 18.97 28.98 -7.33
CA GLN A 5 18.78 28.09 -6.17
C GLN A 5 17.78 26.95 -6.47
N GLU A 6 16.89 27.14 -7.45
CA GLU A 6 15.86 26.16 -7.81
C GLU A 6 16.36 25.02 -8.70
N MET A 7 17.36 25.26 -9.55
CA MET A 7 18.03 24.20 -10.32
C MET A 7 18.95 23.34 -9.46
N ASP A 8 19.47 23.88 -8.36
CA ASP A 8 20.44 23.23 -7.47
C ASP A 8 19.83 22.00 -6.79
N VAL A 9 18.61 22.14 -6.28
CA VAL A 9 17.89 21.05 -5.58
C VAL A 9 17.61 19.85 -6.49
N ILE A 10 17.27 20.08 -7.77
CA ILE A 10 17.06 18.99 -8.73
C ILE A 10 18.37 18.25 -9.00
N GLU A 11 19.48 18.98 -9.13
CA GLU A 11 20.81 18.40 -9.34
C GLU A 11 21.26 17.57 -8.14
N GLU A 12 21.03 18.07 -6.92
CA GLU A 12 21.36 17.33 -5.69
C GLU A 12 20.60 16.01 -5.59
N ILE A 13 19.28 16.05 -5.79
CA ILE A 13 18.44 14.84 -5.77
C ILE A 13 18.86 13.87 -6.88
N PHE A 14 19.15 14.39 -8.08
CA PHE A 14 19.58 13.57 -9.20
C PHE A 14 20.99 12.98 -8.99
N ALA A 15 21.92 13.72 -8.41
CA ALA A 15 23.25 13.24 -8.06
C ALA A 15 23.17 12.13 -7.01
N GLU A 16 22.32 12.30 -5.99
CA GLU A 16 22.12 11.31 -4.95
C GLU A 16 21.45 10.04 -5.50
N TYR A 17 20.47 10.18 -6.40
CA TYR A 17 19.87 9.04 -7.10
C TYR A 17 20.93 8.24 -7.87
N ARG A 18 21.77 8.92 -8.64
CA ARG A 18 22.85 8.26 -9.40
C ARG A 18 23.84 7.57 -8.47
N ARG A 19 24.19 8.17 -7.34
CA ARG A 19 25.06 7.56 -6.32
C ARG A 19 24.44 6.26 -5.79
N MET A 20 23.18 6.31 -5.33
CA MET A 20 22.46 5.13 -4.82
C MET A 20 22.40 4.02 -5.88
N ARG A 21 22.07 4.40 -7.12
CA ARG A 21 22.07 3.46 -8.24
C ARG A 21 23.44 2.87 -8.39
N GLN A 22 24.49 3.64 -8.61
CA GLN A 22 25.89 3.17 -8.74
C GLN A 22 26.39 2.26 -7.61
N HIS A 23 25.81 2.32 -6.41
CA HIS A 23 26.10 1.42 -5.30
C HIS A 23 25.26 0.13 -5.25
N GLY A 24 24.38 -0.10 -6.23
CA GLY A 24 23.68 -1.36 -6.43
C GLY A 24 22.21 -1.36 -6.01
N LEU A 25 21.68 -0.25 -5.50
CA LEU A 25 20.24 -0.15 -5.20
C LEU A 25 19.43 -0.19 -6.50
N ASP A 26 18.25 -0.79 -6.48
CA ASP A 26 17.32 -0.72 -7.61
C ASP A 26 16.67 0.68 -7.74
N ALA A 27 16.08 0.95 -8.91
CA ALA A 27 15.48 2.24 -9.23
C ALA A 27 14.32 2.63 -8.28
N ASN A 28 13.48 1.67 -7.90
CA ASN A 28 12.37 1.92 -6.99
C ASN A 28 12.88 2.17 -5.57
N GLN A 29 13.87 1.39 -5.10
CA GLN A 29 14.52 1.61 -3.80
C GLN A 29 15.18 2.99 -3.72
N ALA A 30 15.92 3.40 -4.76
CA ALA A 30 16.57 4.72 -4.81
C ALA A 30 15.54 5.87 -4.81
N LEU A 31 14.43 5.74 -5.57
CA LEU A 31 13.36 6.73 -5.56
C LEU A 31 12.63 6.81 -4.20
N ARG A 32 12.43 5.67 -3.52
CA ARG A 32 11.83 5.63 -2.18
C ARG A 32 12.71 6.34 -1.16
N ALA A 33 14.02 6.11 -1.18
CA ALA A 33 14.97 6.78 -0.28
C ALA A 33 14.98 8.31 -0.47
N LEU A 34 14.69 8.80 -1.67
CA LEU A 34 14.65 10.22 -2.00
C LEU A 34 13.28 10.88 -1.82
N ARG A 35 12.28 10.12 -1.40
CA ARG A 35 10.88 10.56 -1.36
C ARG A 35 10.67 11.85 -0.56
N THR A 36 11.30 11.97 0.61
CA THR A 36 11.19 13.15 1.49
C THR A 36 11.72 14.43 0.85
N TYR A 37 12.63 14.30 -0.12
CA TYR A 37 13.18 15.42 -0.89
C TYR A 37 12.37 15.70 -2.17
N VAL A 38 11.69 14.69 -2.73
CA VAL A 38 10.88 14.81 -3.95
C VAL A 38 9.46 15.30 -3.67
N GLU A 39 8.85 14.92 -2.55
CA GLU A 39 7.47 15.31 -2.21
C GLU A 39 7.24 16.84 -2.16
N PRO A 40 8.16 17.65 -1.58
CA PRO A 40 8.00 19.11 -1.53
C PRO A 40 8.19 19.81 -2.89
N LEU A 41 8.72 19.12 -3.91
CA LEU A 41 8.90 19.71 -5.23
C LEU A 41 7.54 20.02 -5.88
N ASP A 42 7.47 21.13 -6.61
CA ASP A 42 6.31 21.43 -7.46
C ASP A 42 6.22 20.46 -8.66
N THR A 43 5.08 20.46 -9.35
CA THR A 43 4.81 19.56 -10.47
C THR A 43 5.86 19.68 -11.59
N LEU A 44 6.27 20.90 -11.91
CA LEU A 44 7.22 21.17 -13.00
C LEU A 44 8.61 20.63 -12.67
N ARG A 45 9.04 20.75 -11.41
CA ARG A 45 10.31 20.20 -10.91
C ARG A 45 10.30 18.68 -10.83
N ARG A 46 9.18 18.06 -10.44
CA ARG A 46 9.05 16.59 -10.46
C ARG A 46 9.11 16.04 -11.87
N GLU A 47 8.44 16.68 -12.83
CA GLU A 47 8.49 16.31 -14.24
C GLU A 47 9.92 16.42 -14.80
N GLU A 48 10.62 17.50 -14.45
CA GLU A 48 12.00 17.73 -14.85
C GLU A 48 12.96 16.68 -14.26
N LEU A 49 12.88 16.41 -12.95
CA LEU A 49 13.63 15.34 -12.31
C LEU A 49 13.34 13.98 -12.97
N ALA A 50 12.06 13.64 -13.16
CA ALA A 50 11.65 12.39 -13.79
C ALA A 50 12.20 12.24 -15.22
N ARG A 51 12.22 13.31 -16.00
CA ARG A 51 12.81 13.33 -17.34
C ARG A 51 14.30 13.00 -17.30
N ARG A 52 15.06 13.58 -16.37
CA ARG A 52 16.52 13.36 -16.24
C ARG A 52 16.84 11.94 -15.77
N LEU A 53 16.07 11.42 -14.81
CA LEU A 53 16.18 10.04 -14.35
C LEU A 53 15.95 9.04 -15.49
N ARG A 54 14.90 9.24 -16.30
CA ARG A 54 14.61 8.37 -17.46
C ARG A 54 15.73 8.40 -18.50
N VAL A 55 16.23 9.59 -18.83
CA VAL A 55 17.35 9.73 -19.79
C VAL A 55 18.59 9.01 -19.27
N TRP A 56 18.89 9.12 -17.97
CA TRP A 56 20.05 8.47 -17.38
C TRP A 56 19.94 6.94 -17.33
N GLU A 57 18.81 6.40 -16.89
CA GLU A 57 18.58 4.95 -16.85
C GLU A 57 18.59 4.31 -18.26
N GLN A 58 18.21 5.07 -19.30
CA GLN A 58 18.33 4.62 -20.69
C GLN A 58 19.77 4.63 -21.21
N SER A 59 20.66 5.42 -20.58
CA SER A 59 22.05 5.59 -21.00
C SER A 59 23.06 4.72 -20.22
N ASP A 60 22.69 4.23 -19.03
CA ASP A 60 23.61 3.50 -18.15
C ASP A 60 23.46 1.97 -18.35
N HIS A 61 24.46 1.37 -19.01
CA HIS A 61 24.58 -0.09 -19.14
C HIS A 61 25.15 -0.69 -17.84
N ARG A 62 24.27 -0.94 -16.85
CA ARG A 62 24.67 -1.74 -15.69
C ARG A 62 24.55 -3.22 -15.99
N GLU A 63 25.63 -3.75 -16.55
CA GLU A 63 26.01 -5.15 -16.37
C GLU A 63 26.29 -5.39 -14.88
N THR A 64 25.29 -5.85 -14.11
CA THR A 64 25.45 -6.79 -12.98
C THR A 64 24.08 -7.12 -12.36
N ASN A 65 23.63 -8.38 -12.55
CA ASN A 65 22.65 -9.18 -11.79
C ASN A 65 21.47 -8.42 -11.15
N THR A 66 20.25 -8.42 -11.69
CA THR A 66 19.43 -9.61 -11.98
C THR A 66 18.50 -9.27 -13.15
N ALA A 67 18.58 -10.01 -14.25
CA ALA A 67 17.75 -9.76 -15.43
C ALA A 67 16.27 -10.01 -15.08
N ALA A 68 15.48 -8.93 -15.04
CA ALA A 68 14.08 -9.05 -15.41
C ALA A 68 14.04 -9.65 -16.83
N PRO A 69 13.17 -10.65 -17.10
CA PRO A 69 13.10 -11.23 -18.43
C PRO A 69 12.87 -10.10 -19.44
N GLU A 70 13.69 -10.05 -20.49
CA GLU A 70 13.53 -9.08 -21.57
C GLU A 70 12.05 -9.07 -22.01
N PRO A 71 11.40 -7.90 -22.10
CA PRO A 71 10.12 -7.84 -22.76
C PRO A 71 10.38 -8.33 -24.18
N LYS A 72 9.79 -9.49 -24.52
CA LYS A 72 9.82 -10.03 -25.88
C LYS A 72 9.56 -8.89 -26.85
N PRO A 73 10.31 -8.79 -27.97
CA PRO A 73 10.09 -7.75 -28.97
C PRO A 73 8.59 -7.60 -29.18
N VAL A 74 8.07 -6.42 -28.83
CA VAL A 74 6.69 -6.10 -29.18
C VAL A 74 6.73 -6.07 -30.68
N GLU A 75 6.23 -7.14 -31.32
CA GLU A 75 6.00 -7.15 -32.75
C GLU A 75 5.32 -5.81 -33.04
N PRO A 76 5.87 -4.98 -33.95
CA PRO A 76 5.22 -3.74 -34.30
C PRO A 76 3.78 -4.10 -34.56
N LEU A 77 2.86 -3.48 -33.81
CA LEU A 77 1.43 -3.72 -33.94
C LEU A 77 1.17 -3.69 -35.43
N LYS A 78 1.03 -4.88 -36.03
CA LYS A 78 0.45 -4.98 -37.36
C LYS A 78 -0.82 -4.21 -37.14
N GLN A 79 -0.97 -3.11 -37.90
CA GLN A 79 -2.26 -2.46 -38.01
C GLN A 79 -3.18 -3.60 -38.44
N SER A 80 -3.83 -4.21 -37.46
CA SER A 80 -4.90 -5.11 -37.70
C SER A 80 -5.93 -4.14 -38.23
N SER A 81 -6.02 -4.12 -39.55
CA SER A 81 -7.30 -3.87 -40.17
C SER A 81 -8.22 -4.87 -39.48
N PHE A 82 -8.89 -4.39 -38.43
CA PHE A 82 -9.96 -5.14 -37.81
C PHE A 82 -10.85 -5.51 -39.00
N PRO A 83 -11.02 -6.81 -39.32
CA PRO A 83 -12.04 -7.16 -40.28
C PRO A 83 -13.29 -6.50 -39.73
N LYS A 84 -13.94 -5.63 -40.53
CA LYS A 84 -15.23 -5.06 -40.17
C LYS A 84 -16.09 -6.24 -39.77
N LEU A 85 -16.27 -6.42 -38.46
CA LEU A 85 -17.19 -7.41 -37.93
C LEU A 85 -18.53 -6.95 -38.47
N LYS A 86 -19.05 -7.71 -39.45
CA LYS A 86 -20.46 -7.60 -39.81
C LYS A 86 -21.22 -7.69 -38.49
N PRO A 87 -22.20 -6.82 -38.22
CA PRO A 87 -23.05 -6.95 -37.03
C PRO A 87 -23.55 -8.39 -37.01
N GLN A 88 -23.03 -9.20 -36.10
CA GLN A 88 -23.58 -10.52 -35.86
C GLN A 88 -24.80 -10.25 -35.00
N GLU A 89 -25.98 -10.39 -35.59
CA GLU A 89 -27.22 -10.58 -34.85
C GLU A 89 -27.04 -11.81 -33.96
N SER A 90 -26.50 -11.60 -32.75
CA SER A 90 -26.49 -12.60 -31.71
C SER A 90 -27.92 -12.73 -31.23
N ALA A 91 -28.56 -13.86 -31.53
CA ALA A 91 -29.85 -14.21 -30.94
C ALA A 91 -29.78 -13.97 -29.42
N GLU A 92 -30.68 -13.14 -28.89
CA GLU A 92 -30.70 -12.80 -27.46
C GLU A 92 -31.11 -14.02 -26.63
N VAL A 93 -30.12 -14.80 -26.20
CA VAL A 93 -30.36 -15.90 -25.27
C VAL A 93 -30.26 -15.38 -23.84
N TRP A 94 -31.24 -15.74 -23.02
CA TRP A 94 -31.38 -15.29 -21.63
C TRP A 94 -31.17 -16.45 -20.65
N VAL A 95 -30.50 -16.20 -19.54
CA VAL A 95 -30.27 -17.14 -18.44
C VAL A 95 -30.89 -16.61 -17.14
N GLU A 96 -31.44 -17.49 -16.31
CA GLU A 96 -32.06 -17.10 -15.04
C GLU A 96 -31.06 -17.25 -13.88
N CYS A 97 -30.99 -16.23 -13.01
CA CYS A 97 -30.16 -16.28 -11.82
C CYS A 97 -30.74 -17.27 -10.80
N GLU A 98 -29.95 -18.28 -10.39
CA GLU A 98 -30.41 -19.27 -9.41
C GLU A 98 -30.73 -18.66 -8.04
N HIS A 99 -30.10 -17.55 -7.67
CA HIS A 99 -30.26 -16.88 -6.38
C HIS A 99 -31.49 -15.97 -6.32
N CYS A 100 -31.66 -15.06 -7.29
CA CYS A 100 -32.73 -14.06 -7.25
C CYS A 100 -33.80 -14.22 -8.34
N LYS A 101 -33.68 -15.25 -9.19
CA LYS A 101 -34.61 -15.61 -10.27
C LYS A 101 -34.80 -14.55 -11.36
N ARG A 102 -33.94 -13.52 -11.39
CA ARG A 102 -33.96 -12.50 -12.46
C ARG A 102 -33.30 -13.03 -13.72
N LYS A 103 -33.81 -12.64 -14.89
CA LYS A 103 -33.24 -12.99 -16.19
C LYS A 103 -32.07 -12.05 -16.53
N ASN A 104 -30.97 -12.63 -16.99
CA ASN A 104 -29.73 -11.97 -17.36
C ASN A 104 -29.32 -12.43 -18.77
N ARG A 105 -28.47 -11.69 -19.46
CA ARG A 105 -28.07 -12.07 -20.84
C ARG A 105 -27.04 -13.21 -20.80
N GLN A 106 -27.13 -14.16 -21.74
CA GLN A 106 -26.15 -15.25 -21.83
C GLN A 106 -24.76 -14.66 -22.12
N GLY A 107 -23.80 -14.92 -21.22
CA GLY A 107 -22.45 -14.35 -21.25
C GLY A 107 -22.17 -13.37 -20.10
N GLU A 108 -23.19 -12.89 -19.39
CA GLU A 108 -22.99 -12.12 -18.15
C GLU A 108 -22.45 -13.03 -17.04
N ILE A 109 -21.38 -12.59 -16.40
CA ILE A 109 -20.69 -13.36 -15.34
C ILE A 109 -21.42 -13.18 -14.00
N PHE A 110 -22.01 -12.01 -13.77
CA PHE A 110 -22.72 -11.65 -12.55
C PHE A 110 -24.18 -11.30 -12.85
N CYS A 111 -25.07 -11.57 -11.90
CA CYS A 111 -26.45 -11.17 -11.97
C CYS A 111 -26.59 -9.66 -11.73
N PHE A 112 -27.26 -8.95 -12.64
CA PHE A 112 -27.45 -7.50 -12.50
C PHE A 112 -28.27 -7.11 -11.25
N ALA A 113 -29.14 -8.00 -10.78
CA ALA A 113 -30.09 -7.69 -9.72
C ALA A 113 -29.58 -8.01 -8.31
N CYS A 114 -28.75 -9.06 -8.15
CA CYS A 114 -28.29 -9.51 -6.83
C CYS A 114 -26.76 -9.67 -6.72
N GLY A 115 -26.02 -9.51 -7.81
CA GLY A 115 -24.57 -9.66 -7.84
C GLY A 115 -24.05 -11.10 -7.84
N GLN A 116 -24.93 -12.11 -7.72
CA GLN A 116 -24.52 -13.52 -7.72
C GLN A 116 -23.93 -13.95 -9.07
N LEU A 117 -22.89 -14.78 -9.05
CA LEU A 117 -22.32 -15.39 -10.26
C LEU A 117 -23.34 -16.28 -10.97
N LEU A 118 -23.47 -16.11 -12.29
CA LEU A 118 -24.45 -16.82 -13.13
C LEU A 118 -23.88 -18.13 -13.71
N ASN A 119 -22.55 -18.28 -13.77
CA ASN A 119 -21.90 -19.49 -14.26
C ASN A 119 -20.54 -19.72 -13.58
N ILE A 120 -20.45 -20.75 -12.75
CA ILE A 120 -19.21 -21.10 -12.02
C ILE A 120 -18.18 -21.75 -12.95
N GLN A 121 -18.60 -22.34 -14.08
CA GLN A 121 -17.71 -23.06 -15.00
C GLN A 121 -17.01 -22.17 -16.04
N GLN A 122 -17.36 -20.88 -16.12
CA GLN A 122 -16.64 -19.87 -16.90
C GLN A 122 -16.10 -18.73 -16.04
N GLY A 123 -15.78 -19.03 -14.78
CA GLY A 123 -14.77 -18.24 -14.06
C GLY A 123 -13.45 -18.46 -14.79
N GLY A 124 -13.12 -17.59 -15.75
CA GLY A 124 -11.79 -17.56 -16.33
C GLY A 124 -10.79 -17.58 -15.19
N SER A 125 -9.91 -18.59 -15.17
CA SER A 125 -8.86 -18.70 -14.15
C SER A 125 -8.25 -17.33 -13.96
N THR A 126 -8.32 -16.79 -12.75
CA THR A 126 -7.56 -15.62 -12.35
C THR A 126 -6.14 -15.90 -12.82
N ARG A 127 -5.65 -15.14 -13.82
CA ARG A 127 -4.27 -15.30 -14.25
C ARG A 127 -3.44 -14.93 -13.03
N HIS A 128 -2.86 -15.93 -12.38
CA HIS A 128 -1.77 -15.71 -11.46
C HIS A 128 -0.71 -14.95 -12.25
N PHE A 129 -0.49 -13.69 -11.90
CA PHE A 129 0.65 -12.96 -12.41
C PHE A 129 1.89 -13.74 -11.98
N ALA A 130 2.63 -14.26 -12.97
CA ALA A 130 3.93 -14.89 -12.76
C ALA A 130 4.98 -13.82 -12.41
N SER A 131 4.78 -13.20 -11.24
CA SER A 131 5.66 -12.31 -10.50
C SER A 131 4.97 -11.72 -9.26
N ALA A 132 3.81 -12.23 -8.84
CA ALA A 132 3.32 -12.05 -7.47
C ALA A 132 3.85 -13.19 -6.59
N GLY A 133 5.18 -13.37 -6.63
CA GLY A 133 5.87 -14.23 -5.69
C GLY A 133 5.63 -13.73 -4.27
N GLU A 134 5.88 -14.60 -3.30
CA GLU A 134 5.64 -14.48 -1.85
C GLU A 134 6.08 -13.13 -1.22
N GLU A 135 6.85 -12.30 -1.92
CA GLU A 135 7.27 -10.94 -1.56
C GLU A 135 6.12 -9.90 -1.49
N LEU A 136 5.07 -9.98 -2.33
CA LEU A 136 3.96 -9.02 -2.30
C LEU A 136 2.98 -9.25 -1.14
N PHE A 137 3.02 -10.43 -0.52
CA PHE A 137 2.27 -10.76 0.69
C PHE A 137 3.22 -10.95 1.88
N ASN A 138 4.35 -10.23 1.90
CA ASN A 138 5.09 -10.15 3.16
C ASN A 138 4.19 -9.43 4.17
N GLN A 139 3.73 -10.14 5.21
CA GLN A 139 2.82 -9.62 6.27
C GLN A 139 3.45 -8.46 7.07
N GLU A 140 4.69 -8.12 6.76
CA GLU A 140 5.49 -7.07 7.36
C GLU A 140 5.45 -5.75 6.58
N TYR A 141 4.87 -5.71 5.36
CA TYR A 141 4.85 -4.52 4.52
C TYR A 141 3.61 -3.63 4.74
N TYR A 142 3.83 -2.45 5.30
CA TYR A 142 2.83 -1.41 5.54
C TYR A 142 3.17 -0.15 4.73
N GLY A 143 2.78 -0.16 3.45
CA GLY A 143 2.98 0.97 2.54
C GLY A 143 2.21 2.25 2.92
N ILE A 144 2.42 3.32 2.16
CA ILE A 144 1.88 4.65 2.50
C ILE A 144 0.35 4.73 2.60
N ASP A 145 -0.35 3.87 1.86
CA ASP A 145 -1.81 3.83 1.84
C ASP A 145 -2.40 2.89 2.89
N SER A 146 -1.56 2.24 3.70
CA SER A 146 -1.98 1.32 4.75
C SER A 146 -2.74 2.04 5.87
N VAL A 147 -3.79 1.41 6.37
CA VAL A 147 -4.55 1.90 7.53
C VAL A 147 -4.52 0.81 8.59
N VAL A 148 -4.11 1.17 9.79
CA VAL A 148 -4.24 0.29 10.96
C VAL A 148 -5.57 0.57 11.61
N ILE A 149 -6.35 -0.49 11.80
CA ILE A 149 -7.64 -0.43 12.47
C ILE A 149 -7.50 -1.13 13.82
N PHE A 150 -7.60 -0.35 14.90
CA PHE A 150 -7.77 -0.90 16.24
C PHE A 150 -9.25 -1.09 16.52
N SER A 151 -9.70 -2.34 16.64
CA SER A 151 -11.04 -2.67 17.10
C SER A 151 -11.02 -3.11 18.56
N VAL A 152 -11.75 -2.40 19.42
CA VAL A 152 -12.00 -2.81 20.80
C VAL A 152 -13.25 -3.66 20.83
N GLN A 153 -13.13 -4.86 21.38
CA GLN A 153 -14.22 -5.84 21.49
C GLN A 153 -14.89 -5.81 22.89
N GLY A 154 -16.12 -6.32 22.98
CA GLY A 154 -16.87 -6.48 24.22
C GLY A 154 -17.96 -5.42 24.45
N ASN A 155 -18.37 -5.21 25.71
CA ASN A 155 -19.58 -4.44 26.08
C ASN A 155 -19.58 -2.95 25.69
N LYS A 156 -18.43 -2.39 25.33
CA LYS A 156 -18.26 -1.03 24.82
C LYS A 156 -17.32 -1.11 23.62
N PRO A 157 -17.82 -1.49 22.44
CA PRO A 157 -16.98 -1.63 21.26
C PRO A 157 -16.49 -0.26 20.80
N GLY A 158 -15.36 -0.24 20.12
CA GLY A 158 -14.77 0.96 19.56
C GLY A 158 -13.91 0.64 18.35
N ARG A 159 -13.75 1.61 17.45
CA ARG A 159 -12.90 1.50 16.28
C ARG A 159 -12.06 2.76 16.13
N PHE A 160 -10.76 2.59 16.02
CA PHE A 160 -9.81 3.67 15.79
C PHE A 160 -9.07 3.38 14.49
N GLU A 161 -9.09 4.33 13.57
CA GLU A 161 -8.34 4.26 12.32
C GLU A 161 -7.13 5.17 12.44
N ILE A 162 -5.96 4.59 12.24
CA ILE A 162 -4.71 5.32 12.31
C ILE A 162 -3.85 5.02 11.08
N ARG A 163 -2.95 5.95 10.81
CA ARG A 163 -1.94 5.86 9.75
C ARG A 163 -0.59 6.18 10.37
N PRO A 164 0.11 5.20 10.98
CA PRO A 164 1.38 5.44 11.68
C PRO A 164 2.44 6.10 10.80
N GLN A 165 2.43 5.77 9.50
CA GLN A 165 3.31 6.36 8.49
C GLN A 165 3.10 7.88 8.26
N LEU A 166 2.00 8.45 8.75
CA LEU A 166 1.73 9.90 8.71
C LEU A 166 2.09 10.59 10.02
N ARG A 167 2.85 9.93 10.91
CA ARG A 167 3.31 10.48 12.19
C ARG A 167 4.83 10.51 12.21
N GLN A 168 5.38 11.56 12.83
CA GLN A 168 6.82 11.70 13.01
C GLN A 168 7.33 10.94 14.24
N ASN A 169 6.46 10.72 15.22
CA ASN A 169 6.77 10.08 16.49
C ASN A 169 5.94 8.81 16.68
N GLU A 170 6.33 8.01 17.68
CA GLU A 170 5.53 6.88 18.14
C GLU A 170 4.13 7.31 18.56
N MET A 171 3.15 6.45 18.27
CA MET A 171 1.77 6.62 18.67
C MET A 171 1.49 5.79 19.92
N VAL A 172 1.16 6.46 21.02
CA VAL A 172 0.87 5.80 22.28
C VAL A 172 -0.59 5.37 22.36
N LEU A 173 -0.80 4.10 22.67
CA LEU A 173 -2.07 3.51 23.04
C LEU A 173 -2.18 3.40 24.56
N GLY A 174 -3.32 3.82 25.10
CA GLY A 174 -3.55 3.77 26.52
C GLY A 174 -4.93 4.27 26.91
N ARG A 175 -5.04 4.82 28.12
CA ARG A 175 -6.26 5.48 28.59
C ARG A 175 -5.93 6.78 29.31
N SER A 176 -6.70 7.83 29.04
CA SER A 176 -6.63 9.02 29.87
C SER A 176 -7.18 8.77 31.28
N ALA A 177 -6.75 9.60 32.23
CA ALA A 177 -7.27 9.64 33.58
C ALA A 177 -7.59 11.09 33.94
N LYS A 178 -8.58 11.30 34.81
CA LYS A 178 -8.92 12.63 35.31
C LYS A 178 -7.68 13.26 35.97
N ASN A 179 -7.39 14.51 35.64
CA ASN A 179 -6.28 15.32 36.18
C ASN A 179 -4.86 14.83 35.82
N VAL A 180 -4.69 14.11 34.71
CA VAL A 180 -3.36 13.78 34.17
C VAL A 180 -3.13 14.59 32.89
N ALA A 181 -1.98 15.28 32.80
CA ALA A 181 -1.66 16.14 31.67
C ALA A 181 -1.34 15.36 30.38
N VAL A 182 -0.80 14.14 30.51
CA VAL A 182 -0.42 13.29 29.38
C VAL A 182 -1.63 12.48 28.94
N ARG A 183 -2.07 12.68 27.69
CA ARG A 183 -3.11 11.88 27.04
C ARG A 183 -2.47 11.04 25.94
N PRO A 184 -2.79 9.73 25.87
CA PRO A 184 -2.36 8.90 24.75
C PRO A 184 -3.06 9.35 23.46
N GLU A 185 -2.42 9.14 22.31
CA GLU A 185 -3.00 9.47 21.01
C GLU A 185 -4.13 8.51 20.65
N ILE A 186 -4.03 7.25 21.07
CA ILE A 186 -5.08 6.25 20.95
C ILE A 186 -5.65 6.04 22.35
N ASP A 187 -6.64 6.88 22.71
CA ASP A 187 -7.26 6.90 24.03
C ASP A 187 -8.46 5.95 24.12
N LEU A 188 -8.30 4.89 24.91
CA LEU A 188 -9.32 3.87 25.14
C LEU A 188 -10.22 4.17 26.34
N ALA A 189 -10.12 5.35 26.97
CA ALA A 189 -10.93 5.68 28.15
C ALA A 189 -12.44 5.60 27.90
N GLU A 190 -12.92 6.13 26.77
CA GLU A 190 -14.36 6.17 26.43
C GLU A 190 -14.94 4.78 26.10
N VAL A 191 -14.09 3.86 25.66
CA VAL A 191 -14.46 2.47 25.30
C VAL A 191 -14.20 1.48 26.44
N GLY A 192 -14.08 2.00 27.67
CA GLY A 192 -13.95 1.21 28.88
C GLY A 192 -12.57 0.55 29.05
N GLY A 193 -11.51 1.26 28.64
CA GLY A 193 -10.13 0.77 28.74
C GLY A 193 -9.72 0.46 30.18
N ALA A 194 -10.23 1.20 31.18
CA ALA A 194 -9.91 0.95 32.59
C ALA A 194 -10.44 -0.42 33.06
N GLU A 195 -11.69 -0.74 32.76
CA GLU A 195 -12.34 -2.00 33.10
C GLU A 195 -11.75 -3.18 32.32
N LYS A 196 -11.17 -2.90 31.15
CA LYS A 196 -10.41 -3.86 30.32
C LYS A 196 -8.94 -4.01 30.75
N GLY A 197 -8.50 -3.30 31.80
CA GLY A 197 -7.13 -3.41 32.31
C GLY A 197 -6.06 -2.70 31.48
N VAL A 198 -6.46 -1.78 30.60
CA VAL A 198 -5.53 -0.93 29.83
C VAL A 198 -4.83 0.03 30.79
N SER A 199 -3.53 0.22 30.60
CA SER A 199 -2.71 1.17 31.39
C SER A 199 -2.81 2.58 30.82
N ARG A 200 -2.41 3.60 31.57
CA ARG A 200 -2.49 5.00 31.10
C ARG A 200 -1.63 5.22 29.86
N LEU A 201 -0.40 4.71 29.91
CA LEU A 201 0.49 4.45 28.78
C LEU A 201 0.63 2.92 28.77
N HIS A 202 0.21 2.25 27.70
CA HIS A 202 0.12 0.78 27.69
C HIS A 202 1.03 0.16 26.65
N ALA A 203 0.90 0.61 25.41
CA ALA A 203 1.73 0.21 24.30
C ALA A 203 2.01 1.41 23.40
N ALA A 204 3.06 1.33 22.61
CA ALA A 204 3.33 2.31 21.56
C ALA A 204 3.53 1.62 20.22
N LEU A 205 3.17 2.34 19.16
CA LEU A 205 3.37 1.95 17.79
C LEU A 205 4.36 2.91 17.14
N SER A 206 5.36 2.37 16.46
CA SER A 206 6.25 3.16 15.62
C SER A 206 6.24 2.64 14.19
N TYR A 207 6.52 3.53 13.24
CA TYR A 207 6.63 3.18 11.83
C TYR A 207 8.08 3.34 11.39
N ASP A 208 8.68 2.26 10.89
CA ASP A 208 9.97 2.33 10.21
C ASP A 208 9.73 2.55 8.72
N SER A 209 10.03 3.76 8.25
CA SER A 209 9.91 4.12 6.83
C SER A 209 10.93 3.44 5.93
N THR A 210 12.02 2.91 6.49
CA THR A 210 13.08 2.23 5.72
C THR A 210 12.63 0.84 5.32
N GLY A 211 12.07 0.08 6.28
CA GLY A 211 11.49 -1.24 6.05
C GLY A 211 10.00 -1.22 5.67
N GLU A 212 9.35 -0.06 5.75
CA GLU A 212 7.89 0.09 5.66
C GLU A 212 7.15 -0.82 6.66
N MET A 213 7.70 -0.94 7.88
CA MET A 213 7.23 -1.84 8.92
C MET A 213 6.57 -1.09 10.08
N ILE A 214 5.62 -1.73 10.75
CA ILE A 214 5.04 -1.24 12.00
C ILE A 214 5.59 -2.07 13.16
N HIS A 215 6.18 -1.39 14.13
CA HIS A 215 6.59 -1.99 15.39
C HIS A 215 5.58 -1.66 16.48
N ILE A 216 5.36 -2.62 17.37
CA ILE A 216 4.56 -2.45 18.59
C ILE A 216 5.37 -2.96 19.78
N TYR A 217 5.35 -2.21 20.87
CA TYR A 217 6.04 -2.55 22.11
C TYR A 217 5.19 -2.18 23.32
N ASP A 218 5.39 -2.92 24.39
CA ASP A 218 4.73 -2.70 25.67
C ASP A 218 5.49 -1.63 26.47
N LEU A 219 4.77 -0.66 27.05
CA LEU A 219 5.36 0.44 27.83
C LEU A 219 5.41 0.12 29.34
N GLY A 220 5.65 -1.13 29.70
CA GLY A 220 5.64 -1.59 31.09
C GLY A 220 4.22 -1.67 31.65
N SER A 221 3.27 -2.13 30.85
CA SER A 221 1.88 -2.17 31.25
C SER A 221 1.61 -3.22 32.33
N ALA A 222 0.64 -2.95 33.22
CA ALA A 222 0.36 -3.83 34.36
C ALA A 222 -0.06 -5.24 33.95
N ASN A 223 -0.81 -5.36 32.85
CA ASN A 223 -1.33 -6.64 32.34
C ASN A 223 -0.49 -7.21 31.19
N GLY A 224 0.48 -6.44 30.67
CA GLY A 224 1.23 -6.77 29.46
C GLY A 224 0.43 -6.63 28.18
N THR A 225 1.17 -6.46 27.09
CA THR A 225 0.66 -6.47 25.71
C THR A 225 0.94 -7.84 25.08
N PHE A 226 -0.04 -8.38 24.34
CA PHE A 226 0.08 -9.66 23.66
C PHE A 226 -0.17 -9.48 22.17
N LEU A 227 0.74 -9.97 21.34
CA LEU A 227 0.60 -10.04 19.89
C LEU A 227 0.50 -11.51 19.49
N ASN A 228 -0.61 -11.90 18.86
CA ASN A 228 -0.86 -13.30 18.46
C ASN A 228 -0.67 -14.32 19.60
N GLY A 229 -1.04 -13.95 20.82
CA GLY A 229 -0.89 -14.78 22.02
C GLY A 229 0.50 -14.76 22.66
N GLN A 230 1.50 -14.17 22.01
CA GLN A 230 2.83 -13.98 22.57
C GLN A 230 2.91 -12.65 23.33
N ARG A 231 3.39 -12.71 24.58
CA ARG A 231 3.61 -11.50 25.39
C ARG A 231 4.80 -10.73 24.85
N LEU A 232 4.63 -9.42 24.65
CA LEU A 232 5.71 -8.53 24.27
C LEU A 232 6.59 -8.23 25.48
N HIS A 233 7.91 -8.17 25.26
CA HIS A 233 8.84 -7.68 26.27
C HIS A 233 8.77 -6.14 26.32
N PRO A 234 8.70 -5.54 27.52
CA PRO A 234 8.82 -4.10 27.65
C PRO A 234 10.19 -3.65 27.14
N THR A 235 10.23 -2.51 26.46
CA THR A 235 11.47 -1.81 26.09
C THR A 235 11.86 -0.77 27.12
#